data_AF-A0A0N4VUY9-F1
#
_entry.id   AF-A0A0N4VUY9-F1
#
_cell.length_a   1.000
_cell.length_b   1.000
_cell.length_c   1.000
_cell.angle_alpha   90.00
_cell.angle_beta   90.00
_cell.angle_gamma   90.00
#
_symmetry.space_group_name_H-M   'P 1'
#
loop_
_entity.id
_entity.type
_entity.pdbx_description
1 polymer ?
#
loop_
_entity_poly.entity_id
_entity_poly.type
_entity_poly.pdbx_seq_one_letter_code
_entity_poly.pdbx_strand_id
1 'polypeptide(L)'
;MLKMLTFVFSGAGKTTLLNTFLNRNLKGLRVEGRVEINGNVIGREITAISGYAQQEEMFVGTLTVQEYLSIQARLRTNLSPERREKRVNVILAQLGLTKCQNNRIGVAGVRKGISG
;
A
#
# COMPACT_ATOMS: atom_id res chain seq x y z
N MET A 1 -13.37 -0.65 0.09
CA MET A 1 -12.12 -0.07 -0.41
C MET A 1 -12.48 0.90 -1.52
N LEU A 2 -12.33 2.22 -1.28
CA LEU A 2 -12.64 3.22 -2.29
C LEU A 2 -11.57 3.17 -3.38
N LYS A 3 -11.92 2.68 -4.58
CA LYS A 3 -11.04 2.73 -5.76
C LYS A 3 -11.41 3.99 -6.54
N MET A 4 -10.62 5.05 -6.37
CA MET A 4 -10.77 6.28 -7.16
C MET A 4 -9.96 6.13 -8.45
N LEU A 5 -10.65 5.98 -9.59
CA LEU A 5 -10.03 5.85 -10.90
C LEU A 5 -10.00 7.23 -11.59
N THR A 6 -8.87 7.91 -11.56
CA THR A 6 -8.71 9.26 -12.15
C THR A 6 -8.09 9.18 -13.55
N PHE A 7 -8.89 9.35 -14.61
CA PHE A 7 -8.46 9.29 -16.03
C PHE A 7 -7.87 10.61 -16.56
N VAL A 8 -6.91 11.21 -15.88
CA VAL A 8 -6.27 12.47 -16.32
C VAL A 8 -4.89 12.22 -16.98
N PHE A 9 -4.28 13.20 -17.64
CA PHE A 9 -2.92 13.07 -18.17
C PHE A 9 -1.85 12.97 -17.06
N SER A 10 -0.66 12.43 -17.37
CA SER A 10 0.49 12.47 -16.47
C SER A 10 0.85 13.92 -16.15
N GLY A 11 1.09 14.25 -14.87
CA GLY A 11 1.39 15.63 -14.44
C GLY A 11 0.18 16.47 -14.03
N ALA A 12 -1.06 16.00 -14.23
CA ALA A 12 -2.28 16.75 -13.86
C ALA A 12 -2.56 16.83 -12.34
N GLY A 13 -1.58 16.52 -11.49
CA GLY A 13 -1.72 16.61 -10.03
C GLY A 13 -2.48 15.45 -9.37
N LYS A 14 -2.65 14.29 -10.04
CA LYS A 14 -3.33 13.11 -9.47
C LYS A 14 -2.74 12.68 -8.12
N THR A 15 -1.41 12.56 -8.07
CA THR A 15 -0.69 12.17 -6.86
C THR A 15 -0.81 13.25 -5.79
N THR A 16 -0.76 14.52 -6.18
CA THR A 16 -0.99 15.66 -5.27
C THR A 16 -2.39 15.61 -4.66
N LEU A 17 -3.43 15.35 -5.47
CA LEU A 17 -4.81 15.24 -5.04
C LEU A 17 -5.01 14.08 -4.05
N LEU A 18 -4.47 12.90 -4.34
CA LEU A 18 -4.55 11.75 -3.43
C LEU A 18 -3.78 12.01 -2.12
N ASN A 19 -2.62 12.66 -2.19
CA ASN A 19 -1.88 13.08 -1.00
C ASN A 19 -2.68 14.09 -0.16
N THR A 20 -3.40 15.01 -0.82
CA THR A 20 -4.29 15.95 -0.14
C THR A 20 -5.43 15.25 0.59
N PHE A 21 -6.11 14.29 -0.07
CA PHE A 21 -7.15 13.50 0.59
C PHE A 21 -6.62 12.75 1.81
N LEU A 22 -5.42 12.18 1.69
CA LEU A 22 -4.81 11.38 2.76
C LEU A 22 -4.07 12.23 3.81
N ASN A 23 -4.16 13.56 3.73
CA ASN A 23 -3.44 14.49 4.58
C ASN A 23 -1.93 14.19 4.69
N ARG A 24 -1.30 13.84 3.56
CA ARG A 24 0.12 13.50 3.42
C ARG A 24 0.85 14.53 2.54
N ASN A 25 2.14 14.77 2.81
CA ASN A 25 3.03 15.60 1.99
C ASN A 25 2.47 16.99 1.62
N LEU A 26 1.78 17.64 2.56
CA LEU A 26 1.13 18.94 2.35
C LEU A 26 2.04 20.16 2.53
N LYS A 27 3.35 19.96 2.77
CA LYS A 27 4.27 21.05 3.07
C LYS A 27 4.36 22.00 1.87
N GLY A 28 4.05 23.28 2.08
CA GLY A 28 4.06 24.31 1.05
C GLY A 28 2.81 24.37 0.16
N LEU A 29 1.78 23.56 0.45
CA LEU A 29 0.51 23.57 -0.27
C LEU A 29 -0.57 24.27 0.55
N ARG A 30 -1.32 25.18 -0.08
CA ARG A 30 -2.57 25.71 0.46
C ARG A 30 -3.70 24.78 0.04
N VAL A 31 -4.34 24.14 1.01
CA VAL A 31 -5.47 23.24 0.78
C VAL A 31 -6.73 23.91 1.30
N GLU A 32 -7.76 23.98 0.47
CA GLU A 32 -9.07 24.50 0.82
C GLU A 32 -10.13 23.43 0.52
N GLY A 33 -11.19 23.39 1.35
CA GLY A 33 -12.21 22.35 1.32
C GLY A 33 -12.15 21.41 2.52
N ARG A 34 -13.06 20.43 2.56
CA ARG A 34 -13.16 19.44 3.63
C ARG A 34 -13.32 18.03 3.07
N VAL A 35 -12.73 17.07 3.75
CA VAL A 35 -12.82 15.65 3.42
C VAL A 35 -13.78 15.01 4.42
N GLU A 36 -14.83 14.37 3.92
CA GLU A 36 -15.83 13.70 4.75
C GLU A 36 -15.87 12.21 4.42
N ILE A 37 -15.99 11.37 5.46
CA ILE A 37 -16.27 9.94 5.33
C ILE A 37 -17.54 9.67 6.13
N ASN A 38 -18.57 9.17 5.45
CA ASN A 38 -19.90 8.92 6.03
C ASN A 38 -20.49 10.15 6.75
N GLY A 39 -20.28 11.35 6.19
CA GLY A 39 -20.79 12.62 6.75
C GLY A 39 -19.96 13.22 7.88
N ASN A 40 -18.89 12.56 8.31
CA ASN A 40 -17.98 13.09 9.33
C ASN A 40 -16.73 13.68 8.69
N VAL A 41 -16.37 14.91 9.07
CA VAL A 41 -15.12 15.54 8.60
C VAL A 41 -13.93 14.78 9.18
N ILE A 42 -13.06 14.28 8.30
CA ILE A 42 -11.87 13.52 8.66
C ILE A 42 -10.63 14.28 8.20
N GLY A 43 -9.72 14.53 9.15
CA GLY A 43 -8.39 15.09 8.90
C GLY A 43 -7.34 13.99 8.81
N ARG A 44 -6.34 14.03 9.71
CA ARG A 44 -5.22 13.07 9.74
C ARG A 44 -5.64 11.62 10.00
N GLU A 45 -6.78 11.41 10.64
CA GLU A 45 -7.29 10.07 10.99
C GLU A 45 -7.58 9.20 9.77
N ILE A 46 -7.75 9.80 8.58
CA ILE A 46 -7.94 9.05 7.34
C ILE A 46 -6.81 8.05 7.09
N THR A 47 -5.59 8.36 7.54
CA THR A 47 -4.42 7.49 7.36
C THR A 47 -4.48 6.21 8.18
N ALA A 48 -5.24 6.20 9.29
CA ALA A 48 -5.42 5.03 10.14
C ALA A 48 -6.51 4.08 9.62
N ILE A 49 -7.48 4.60 8.85
CA ILE A 49 -8.65 3.86 8.37
C ILE A 49 -8.61 3.53 6.87
N SER A 50 -7.57 3.98 6.16
CA SER A 50 -7.40 3.78 4.72
C SER A 50 -6.08 3.07 4.38
N GLY A 51 -6.06 2.40 3.24
CA GLY A 51 -4.85 1.84 2.64
C GLY A 51 -4.47 2.66 1.40
N TYR A 52 -3.20 3.05 1.31
CA TYR A 52 -2.64 3.77 0.16
C TYR A 52 -1.49 2.99 -0.45
N ALA A 53 -1.63 2.62 -1.72
CA ALA A 53 -0.57 2.04 -2.53
C ALA A 53 0.11 3.15 -3.34
N GLN A 54 1.42 3.32 -3.15
CA GLN A 54 2.21 4.34 -3.84
C GLN A 54 2.61 3.88 -5.24
N GLN A 55 2.95 4.83 -6.12
CA GLN A 55 3.43 4.53 -7.48
C GLN A 55 4.76 3.76 -7.46
N GLU A 56 5.64 4.06 -6.50
CA GLU A 56 6.90 3.36 -6.29
C GLU A 56 6.85 2.62 -4.96
N GLU A 57 6.97 1.29 -5.01
CA GLU A 57 7.13 0.47 -3.82
C GLU A 57 8.60 0.08 -3.67
N MET A 58 9.20 0.51 -2.55
CA MET A 58 10.57 0.14 -2.22
C MET A 58 10.56 -1.23 -1.53
N PHE A 59 10.88 -2.28 -2.29
CA PHE A 59 10.99 -3.64 -1.75
C PHE A 59 12.39 -3.93 -1.23
N VAL A 60 12.46 -4.69 -0.14
CA VAL A 60 13.71 -5.34 0.28
C VAL A 60 13.91 -6.57 -0.60
N GLY A 61 14.59 -6.40 -1.73
CA GLY A 61 14.68 -7.43 -2.78
C GLY A 61 15.46 -8.70 -2.41
N THR A 62 16.06 -8.75 -1.22
CA THR A 62 16.67 -9.97 -0.68
C THR A 62 15.66 -10.94 -0.06
N LEU A 63 14.47 -10.44 0.31
CA LEU A 63 13.40 -11.24 0.92
C LEU A 63 12.56 -11.98 -0.14
N THR A 64 12.02 -13.12 0.26
CA THR A 64 10.95 -13.79 -0.48
C THR A 64 9.61 -13.07 -0.29
N VAL A 65 8.66 -13.34 -1.18
CA VAL A 65 7.29 -12.78 -1.09
C VAL A 65 6.63 -13.14 0.24
N GLN A 66 6.77 -14.40 0.68
CA GLN A 66 6.19 -14.87 1.93
C GLN A 66 6.84 -14.20 3.15
N GLU A 67 8.17 -14.07 3.19
CA GLU A 67 8.88 -13.38 4.28
C GLU A 67 8.47 -11.91 4.38
N TYR A 68 8.41 -11.22 3.24
CA TYR A 68 7.99 -9.82 3.20
C TYR A 68 6.58 -9.65 3.75
N LEU A 69 5.61 -10.45 3.29
CA LEU A 69 4.23 -10.39 3.79
C LEU A 69 4.13 -10.75 5.27
N SER A 70 4.92 -11.73 5.74
CA SER A 70 4.97 -12.11 7.16
C SER A 70 5.50 -10.96 8.04
N ILE A 71 6.57 -10.29 7.61
CA ILE A 71 7.11 -9.11 8.32
C ILE A 71 6.09 -7.97 8.31
N GLN A 72 5.46 -7.68 7.17
CA GLN A 72 4.42 -6.65 7.10
C GLN A 72 3.23 -6.98 8.02
N ALA A 73 2.79 -8.24 8.05
CA ALA A 73 1.72 -8.68 8.95
C ALA A 73 2.12 -8.55 10.43
N ARG A 74 3.40 -8.80 10.77
CA ARG A 74 3.91 -8.64 12.14
C ARG A 74 3.97 -7.18 12.58
N LEU A 75 4.32 -6.26 11.68
CA LEU A 75 4.44 -4.83 11.98
C LEU A 75 3.09 -4.11 12.02
N ARG A 76 2.14 -4.53 11.18
CA ARG A 76 0.85 -3.84 11.02
C ARG A 76 -0.29 -4.42 11.85
N THR A 77 -0.08 -5.57 12.52
CA THR A 77 -1.14 -6.25 13.27
C THR A 77 -0.65 -6.79 14.60
N ASN A 78 -1.54 -6.80 15.60
CA ASN A 78 -1.33 -7.41 16.91
C ASN A 78 -1.95 -8.82 17.02
N LEU A 79 -2.15 -9.51 15.89
CA LEU A 79 -2.74 -10.85 15.87
C LEU A 79 -1.82 -11.91 16.50
N SER A 80 -2.35 -13.07 16.89
CA SER A 80 -1.53 -14.22 17.29
C SER A 80 -0.70 -14.76 16.10
N PRO A 81 0.43 -15.45 16.32
CA PRO A 81 1.27 -15.98 15.26
C PRO A 81 0.49 -16.82 14.22
N GLU A 82 -0.34 -17.74 14.70
CA GLU A 82 -1.19 -18.61 13.86
C GLU A 82 -2.16 -17.81 12.98
N ARG A 83 -2.80 -16.78 13.55
CA ARG A 83 -3.72 -15.92 12.79
C ARG A 83 -2.99 -15.06 11.76
N ARG A 84 -1.75 -14.62 12.05
CA ARG A 84 -0.91 -13.89 11.09
C ARG A 84 -0.56 -14.78 9.91
N GLU A 85 -0.10 -16.00 10.17
CA GLU A 85 0.26 -16.95 9.12
C GLU A 85 -0.94 -17.28 8.23
N LYS A 86 -2.09 -17.58 8.83
CA LYS A 86 -3.33 -17.80 8.08
C LYS A 86 -3.69 -16.59 7.22
N ARG A 87 -3.53 -15.37 7.74
CA ARG A 87 -3.80 -14.14 6.98
C ARG A 87 -2.84 -13.97 5.80
N VAL A 88 -1.55 -14.26 5.99
CA VAL A 88 -0.55 -14.21 4.91
C VAL A 88 -0.88 -15.20 3.81
N ASN A 89 -1.25 -16.44 4.16
CA ASN A 89 -1.63 -17.46 3.18
C ASN A 89 -2.88 -17.07 2.38
N VAL A 90 -3.88 -16.48 3.04
CA VAL A 90 -5.07 -15.93 2.35
C VAL A 90 -4.68 -14.82 1.38
N ILE A 91 -3.80 -13.90 1.78
CA ILE A 91 -3.34 -12.80 0.92
C ILE A 91 -2.56 -13.33 -0.30
N LEU A 92 -1.65 -14.29 -0.08
CA LEU A 92 -0.90 -14.94 -1.17
C LEU A 92 -1.84 -15.57 -2.20
N ALA A 93 -2.88 -16.26 -1.75
CA ALA A 93 -3.89 -16.86 -2.64
C ALA A 93 -4.73 -15.78 -3.36
N GLN A 94 -5.19 -14.75 -2.65
CA GLN A 94 -6.01 -13.67 -3.22
C GLN A 94 -5.26 -12.86 -4.28
N LEU A 95 -3.93 -12.71 -4.13
CA LEU A 95 -3.07 -12.02 -5.09
C LEU A 95 -2.53 -12.96 -6.19
N GLY A 96 -2.82 -14.26 -6.13
CA GLY A 96 -2.32 -15.25 -7.08
C GLY A 96 -0.81 -15.50 -6.99
N LEU A 97 -0.18 -15.16 -5.86
CA LEU A 97 1.27 -15.22 -5.64
C LEU A 97 1.76 -16.54 -5.03
N THR A 98 0.87 -17.51 -4.79
CA THR A 98 1.23 -18.80 -4.17
C THR A 98 2.36 -19.53 -4.90
N LYS A 99 2.39 -19.46 -6.24
CA LYS A 99 3.43 -20.13 -7.05
C LYS A 99 4.82 -19.49 -6.90
N CYS A 100 4.90 -18.19 -6.61
CA CYS A 100 6.15 -17.45 -6.46
C CYS A 100 6.43 -17.04 -5.01
N GLN A 101 5.74 -17.63 -4.03
CA GLN A 101 5.83 -17.24 -2.63
C GLN A 101 7.25 -17.36 -2.05
N ASN A 102 8.03 -18.34 -2.55
CA ASN A 102 9.41 -18.62 -2.16
C ASN A 102 10.44 -17.92 -3.08
N ASN A 103 9.99 -17.20 -4.10
CA ASN A 103 10.88 -16.46 -4.98
C ASN A 103 11.26 -15.14 -4.31
N ARG A 104 12.50 -14.71 -4.52
CA ARG A 104 12.95 -13.39 -4.07
C ARG A 104 12.24 -12.30 -4.86
N ILE A 105 11.79 -11.25 -4.18
CA ILE A 105 11.06 -10.14 -4.80
C ILE A 105 11.92 -9.44 -5.85
N GLY A 106 13.24 -9.39 -5.65
CA GLY A 106 14.19 -8.70 -6.52
C GLY A 106 14.18 -7.18 -6.30
N VAL A 107 15.14 -6.50 -6.91
CA VAL A 107 15.24 -5.03 -6.90
C VAL A 107 15.21 -4.58 -8.36
N ALA A 108 14.23 -3.75 -8.72
CA ALA A 108 14.09 -3.22 -10.07
C ALA A 108 15.41 -2.57 -10.53
N GLY A 109 15.89 -2.96 -11.71
CA GLY A 109 17.15 -2.46 -12.29
C GLY A 109 18.44 -3.11 -11.77
N VAL A 110 18.40 -3.90 -10.68
CA VAL A 110 19.61 -4.55 -10.12
C VAL A 110 19.54 -6.07 -10.22
N ARG A 111 18.40 -6.66 -9.85
CA ARG A 111 18.22 -8.12 -9.85
C ARG A 111 16.80 -8.47 -10.22
N LYS A 112 16.65 -9.23 -11.32
CA LYS A 112 15.36 -9.79 -11.74
C LYS A 112 14.70 -10.53 -10.57
N GLY A 113 13.40 -10.29 -10.42
CA GLY A 113 12.61 -10.69 -9.26
C GLY A 113 11.35 -11.42 -9.67
N ILE A 114 10.24 -11.12 -8.98
CA ILE A 114 8.92 -11.70 -9.30
C ILE A 114 8.21 -11.02 -10.48
N SER A 115 8.62 -9.80 -10.82
CA SER A 115 8.32 -9.17 -12.11
C SER A 115 9.47 -9.48 -13.07
N GLY A 116 9.14 -10.03 -14.25
CA GLY A 116 10.10 -10.49 -15.26
C GLY A 116 11.06 -9.43 -15.79
#